data_AF-A0A973BSD7-F1
#
_entry.id   AF-A0A973BSD7-F1
#
_cell.length_a   1.000
_cell.length_b   1.000
_cell.length_c   1.000
_cell.angle_alpha   90.00
_cell.angle_beta   90.00
_cell.angle_gamma   90.00
#
_symmetry.space_group_name_H-M   'P 1'
#
loop_
_entity.id
_entity.type
_entity.pdbx_description
1 polymer ?
#
loop_
_entity_poly.entity_id
_entity_poly.type
_entity_poly.pdbx_seq_one_letter_code
_entity_poly.pdbx_strand_id
1 'polypeptide(L)'
;MFACPSSSQLDDFFSDSFYQKLTATYGDEAKQRAEKWRDVLIDNQSDSDWSKINKVNHFFNKSITYQDDILLWGKKDYWASPVETIGRGKGDCEDFAIAKYFTLTSLGVDENKLRLMYVRQLTVNQPHMVLIYFENPKDVPFVLDNFNPKVLLASKRRDLKPIYSFNAQGLWMAKAKGLGRKVKNSRGVSAWNNLVQRIEGGKMQTFASVN
;
A
#
# COMPACT_ATOMS: atom_id res chain seq x y z
N MET A 1 15.51 1.85 11.68
CA MET A 1 15.01 3.23 11.60
C MET A 1 15.21 3.63 10.14
N PHE A 2 14.19 3.43 9.30
CA PHE A 2 14.26 3.95 7.93
C PHE A 2 14.03 5.45 8.04
N ALA A 3 15.06 6.25 7.74
CA ALA A 3 14.93 7.70 7.70
C ALA A 3 13.91 8.09 6.62
N CYS A 4 13.23 9.22 6.80
CA CYS A 4 12.47 9.82 5.71
C CYS A 4 13.43 9.97 4.53
N PRO A 5 13.11 9.46 3.33
CA PRO A 5 13.96 9.61 2.17
C PRO A 5 14.26 11.10 1.95
N SER A 6 15.53 11.43 1.74
CA SER A 6 15.91 12.79 1.39
C SER A 6 15.29 13.16 0.04
N SER A 7 15.16 14.46 -0.24
CA SER A 7 14.75 14.95 -1.56
C SER A 7 15.58 14.30 -2.68
N SER A 8 16.90 14.16 -2.49
CA SER A 8 17.80 13.50 -3.44
C SER A 8 17.46 12.02 -3.68
N GLN A 9 17.03 11.27 -2.67
CA GLN A 9 16.65 9.87 -2.83
C GLN A 9 15.31 9.72 -3.58
N LEU A 10 14.39 10.67 -3.39
CA LEU A 10 13.16 10.70 -4.17
C LEU A 10 13.44 11.09 -5.63
N ASP A 11 14.35 12.03 -5.88
CA ASP A 11 14.74 12.41 -7.23
C ASP A 11 15.43 11.26 -7.98
N ASP A 12 16.27 10.48 -7.30
CA ASP A 12 16.87 9.26 -7.86
C ASP A 12 15.80 8.20 -8.22
N PHE A 13 14.81 8.00 -7.34
CA PHE A 13 13.71 7.07 -7.58
C PHE A 13 12.84 7.52 -8.76
N PHE A 14 12.44 8.79 -8.79
CA PHE A 14 11.66 9.40 -9.86
C PHE A 14 12.53 9.94 -11.00
N SER A 15 13.57 9.19 -11.38
CA SER A 15 14.44 9.55 -12.51
C SER A 15 13.74 9.47 -13.87
N ASP A 16 14.33 10.07 -14.89
CA ASP A 16 13.85 9.95 -16.27
C ASP A 16 13.72 8.49 -16.72
N SER A 17 14.67 7.64 -16.30
CA SER A 17 14.65 6.21 -16.61
C SER A 17 13.45 5.49 -15.99
N PHE A 18 13.05 5.89 -14.77
CA PHE A 18 11.85 5.38 -14.12
C PHE A 18 10.60 5.74 -14.92
N TYR A 19 10.45 7.02 -15.29
CA TYR A 19 9.29 7.46 -16.08
C TYR A 19 9.24 6.82 -17.47
N GLN A 20 10.38 6.70 -18.15
CA GLN A 20 10.46 6.01 -19.45
C GLN A 20 9.99 4.56 -19.34
N LYS A 21 10.48 3.82 -18.33
CA LYS A 21 10.07 2.43 -18.10
C LYS A 21 8.59 2.33 -17.74
N LEU A 22 8.09 3.24 -16.90
CA LEU A 22 6.68 3.27 -16.49
C LEU A 22 5.77 3.55 -17.69
N THR A 23 6.08 4.56 -18.50
CA THR A 23 5.34 4.89 -19.73
C THR A 23 5.39 3.73 -20.72
N ALA A 24 6.55 3.13 -20.95
CA ALA A 24 6.67 1.98 -21.85
C ALA A 24 5.83 0.78 -21.39
N THR A 25 5.61 0.64 -20.08
CA THR A 25 4.88 -0.49 -19.49
C THR A 25 3.37 -0.25 -19.40
N TYR A 26 2.96 0.97 -19.05
CA TYR A 26 1.57 1.28 -18.66
C TYR A 26 0.95 2.49 -19.38
N GLY A 27 1.71 3.17 -20.24
CA GLY A 27 1.25 4.33 -21.02
C GLY A 27 1.40 5.67 -20.30
N ASP A 28 1.06 6.76 -21.00
CA ASP A 28 1.31 8.13 -20.54
C ASP A 28 0.48 8.54 -19.31
N GLU A 29 -0.72 8.00 -19.15
CA GLU A 29 -1.52 8.26 -17.95
C GLU A 29 -0.83 7.76 -16.67
N ALA A 30 -0.06 6.67 -16.77
CA ALA A 30 0.71 6.14 -15.65
C ALA A 30 1.79 7.13 -15.21
N LYS A 31 2.48 7.75 -16.17
CA LYS A 31 3.45 8.82 -15.89
C LYS A 31 2.78 9.99 -15.18
N GLN A 32 1.64 10.47 -15.66
CA GLN A 32 0.92 11.58 -15.00
C GLN A 32 0.49 11.24 -13.56
N ARG A 33 0.05 10.00 -13.31
CA ARG A 33 -0.26 9.53 -11.95
C ARG A 33 0.99 9.47 -11.08
N ALA A 34 2.11 9.01 -11.63
CA ALA A 34 3.38 8.93 -10.91
C ALA A 34 3.97 10.31 -10.59
N GLU A 35 3.84 11.29 -11.48
CA GLU A 35 4.23 12.69 -11.22
C GLU A 35 3.41 13.25 -10.05
N LYS A 36 2.09 13.07 -10.06
CA LYS A 36 1.23 13.48 -8.92
C LYS A 36 1.59 12.73 -7.62
N TRP A 37 1.98 11.48 -7.72
CA TRP A 37 2.45 10.72 -6.55
C TRP A 37 3.76 11.26 -6.00
N ARG A 38 4.71 11.64 -6.88
CA ARG A 38 5.94 12.33 -6.52
C ARG A 38 5.63 13.65 -5.80
N ASP A 39 4.70 14.45 -6.31
CA ASP A 39 4.30 15.71 -5.66
C ASP A 39 3.75 15.47 -4.26
N VAL A 40 2.93 14.42 -4.06
CA VAL A 40 2.48 14.01 -2.72
C VAL A 40 3.65 13.67 -1.80
N LEU A 41 4.72 13.05 -2.30
CA LEU A 41 5.88 12.69 -1.49
C LEU A 41 6.79 13.90 -1.17
N ILE A 42 6.91 14.85 -2.09
CA ILE A 42 7.80 16.02 -1.94
C ILE A 42 7.13 17.10 -1.10
N ASP A 43 5.88 17.45 -1.40
CA ASP A 43 5.22 18.61 -0.82
C ASP A 43 4.82 18.40 0.65
N ASN A 44 4.85 17.16 1.14
CA ASN A 44 4.26 16.78 2.42
C ASN A 44 5.25 16.16 3.42
N GLN A 45 6.56 16.26 3.18
CA GLN A 45 7.56 15.67 4.09
C GLN A 45 7.51 16.26 5.51
N SER A 46 7.29 17.58 5.60
CA SER A 46 7.27 18.34 6.86
C SER A 46 5.90 18.37 7.53
N ASP A 47 4.89 17.75 6.93
CA ASP A 47 3.53 17.71 7.47
C ASP A 47 3.44 16.85 8.74
N SER A 48 2.42 17.12 9.56
CA SER A 48 2.03 16.24 10.65
C SER A 48 1.57 14.87 10.12
N ASP A 49 1.72 13.81 10.93
CA ASP A 49 1.23 12.47 10.60
C ASP A 49 -0.24 12.51 10.14
N TRP A 50 -1.08 13.28 10.85
CA TRP A 50 -2.50 13.40 10.51
C TRP A 50 -2.75 14.02 9.13
N SER A 51 -1.98 15.05 8.75
CA SER A 51 -2.09 15.65 7.41
C SER A 51 -1.64 14.65 6.33
N LYS A 52 -0.50 13.98 6.54
CA LYS A 52 0.03 12.92 5.64
C LYS A 52 -1.01 11.82 5.41
N ILE A 53 -1.61 11.30 6.49
CA ILE A 53 -2.66 10.27 6.45
C ILE A 53 -3.81 10.67 5.55
N ASN A 54 -4.35 11.88 5.74
CA ASN A 54 -5.51 12.34 5.00
C ASN A 54 -5.17 12.57 3.51
N LYS A 55 -4.02 13.19 3.22
CA LYS A 55 -3.57 13.46 1.85
C LYS A 55 -3.27 12.16 1.08
N VAL A 56 -2.55 11.22 1.68
CA VAL A 56 -2.25 9.91 1.07
C VAL A 56 -3.53 9.10 0.86
N ASN A 57 -4.42 9.04 1.86
CA ASN A 57 -5.69 8.32 1.71
C ASN A 57 -6.56 8.92 0.60
N HIS A 58 -6.65 10.25 0.54
CA HIS A 58 -7.38 10.95 -0.53
C HIS A 58 -6.77 10.68 -1.91
N PHE A 59 -5.45 10.80 -2.05
CA PHE A 59 -4.75 10.60 -3.31
C PHE A 59 -5.04 9.22 -3.90
N PHE A 60 -4.82 8.14 -3.16
CA PHE A 60 -5.04 6.79 -3.70
C PHE A 60 -6.52 6.52 -3.98
N ASN A 61 -7.44 6.99 -3.12
CA ASN A 61 -8.87 6.83 -3.35
C ASN A 61 -9.40 7.64 -4.55
N LYS A 62 -8.68 8.68 -4.98
CA LYS A 62 -9.00 9.49 -6.17
C LYS A 62 -8.34 8.92 -7.43
N SER A 63 -7.10 8.47 -7.32
CA SER A 63 -6.23 8.11 -8.46
C SER A 63 -6.38 6.66 -8.91
N ILE A 64 -6.89 5.78 -8.06
CA ILE A 64 -6.99 4.33 -8.33
C ILE A 64 -8.45 3.91 -8.41
N THR A 65 -8.78 3.13 -9.43
CA THR A 65 -10.10 2.50 -9.60
C THR A 65 -10.07 1.08 -9.05
N TYR A 66 -11.07 0.68 -8.27
CA TYR A 66 -11.17 -0.69 -7.77
C TYR A 66 -11.33 -1.69 -8.94
N GLN A 67 -10.52 -2.75 -8.97
CA GLN A 67 -10.67 -3.87 -9.89
C GLN A 67 -10.05 -5.14 -9.31
N ASP A 68 -10.78 -6.26 -9.37
CA ASP A 68 -10.31 -7.56 -8.87
C ASP A 68 -9.09 -8.08 -9.65
N ASP A 69 -8.17 -8.74 -8.94
CA ASP A 69 -6.91 -9.25 -9.51
C ASP A 69 -7.08 -10.16 -10.71
N ILE A 70 -8.12 -11.00 -10.72
CA ILE A 70 -8.32 -11.93 -11.84
C ILE A 70 -8.55 -11.19 -13.15
N LEU A 71 -9.20 -10.03 -13.09
CA LEU A 71 -9.44 -9.17 -14.24
C LEU A 71 -8.24 -8.25 -14.54
N LEU A 72 -7.43 -7.91 -13.53
CA LEU A 72 -6.32 -6.96 -13.68
C LEU A 72 -4.98 -7.63 -14.02
N TRP A 73 -4.73 -8.81 -13.48
CA TRP A 73 -3.44 -9.52 -13.51
C TRP A 73 -3.55 -10.94 -14.09
N GLY A 74 -4.77 -11.45 -14.31
CA GLY A 74 -5.00 -12.84 -14.72
C GLY A 74 -4.62 -13.86 -13.64
N LYS A 75 -4.44 -13.40 -12.40
CA LYS A 75 -4.04 -14.19 -11.22
C LYS A 75 -4.98 -13.83 -10.08
N LYS A 76 -5.22 -14.77 -9.17
CA LYS A 76 -5.93 -14.48 -7.91
C LYS A 76 -4.92 -14.08 -6.84
N ASP A 77 -5.31 -13.18 -5.93
CA ASP A 77 -4.55 -12.74 -4.76
C ASP A 77 -3.13 -12.22 -5.16
N TYR A 78 -3.05 -11.38 -6.19
CA TYR A 78 -1.84 -10.70 -6.64
C TYR A 78 -1.67 -9.34 -5.96
N TRP A 79 -0.86 -9.31 -4.90
CA TRP A 79 -0.59 -8.06 -4.17
C TRP A 79 0.34 -7.16 -4.98
N ALA A 80 -0.16 -6.09 -5.57
CA ALA A 80 0.62 -5.15 -6.36
C ALA A 80 1.52 -4.26 -5.50
N SER A 81 2.68 -3.90 -6.04
CA SER A 81 3.53 -2.85 -5.48
C SER A 81 2.95 -1.46 -5.75
N PRO A 82 3.34 -0.42 -4.98
CA PRO A 82 2.84 0.94 -5.21
C PRO A 82 3.04 1.43 -6.65
N VAL A 83 4.17 1.06 -7.29
CA VAL A 83 4.45 1.40 -8.69
C VAL A 83 3.53 0.66 -9.65
N GLU A 84 3.21 -0.61 -9.39
CA GLU A 84 2.26 -1.38 -10.19
C GLU A 84 0.84 -0.83 -10.06
N THR A 85 0.40 -0.48 -8.84
CA THR A 85 -0.90 0.15 -8.60
C THR A 85 -1.01 1.52 -9.30
N ILE A 86 0.01 2.38 -9.18
CA ILE A 86 0.07 3.68 -9.88
C ILE A 86 0.12 3.48 -11.40
N GLY A 87 0.93 2.53 -11.85
CA GLY A 87 1.08 2.16 -13.24
C GLY A 87 -0.26 1.82 -13.87
N ARG A 88 -0.97 0.87 -13.26
CA ARG A 88 -2.31 0.45 -13.72
C ARG A 88 -3.40 1.48 -13.50
N GLY A 89 -3.27 2.35 -12.50
CA GLY A 89 -4.37 3.19 -12.02
C GLY A 89 -5.54 2.35 -11.46
N LYS A 90 -5.29 1.08 -11.15
CA LYS A 90 -6.26 0.07 -10.74
C LYS A 90 -5.64 -0.87 -9.72
N GLY A 91 -6.46 -1.44 -8.86
CA GLY A 91 -6.09 -2.44 -7.86
C GLY A 91 -7.28 -2.83 -7.01
N ASP A 92 -7.15 -3.88 -6.21
CA ASP A 92 -8.19 -4.29 -5.27
C ASP A 92 -7.91 -3.77 -3.84
N CYS A 93 -8.51 -4.36 -2.81
CA CYS A 93 -8.45 -3.77 -1.46
C CYS A 93 -7.05 -3.75 -0.85
N GLU A 94 -6.24 -4.80 -1.06
CA GLU A 94 -4.88 -4.86 -0.55
C GLU A 94 -3.97 -3.86 -1.23
N ASP A 95 -4.12 -3.68 -2.55
CA ASP A 95 -3.26 -2.79 -3.34
C ASP A 95 -3.34 -1.36 -2.82
N PHE A 96 -4.56 -0.90 -2.50
CA PHE A 96 -4.76 0.41 -1.88
C PHE A 96 -4.10 0.49 -0.50
N ALA A 97 -4.28 -0.52 0.35
CA ALA A 97 -3.72 -0.52 1.69
C ALA A 97 -2.18 -0.55 1.67
N ILE A 98 -1.59 -1.33 0.77
CA ILE A 98 -0.15 -1.47 0.54
C ILE A 98 0.43 -0.17 0.00
N ALA A 99 -0.19 0.44 -1.01
CA ALA A 99 0.29 1.68 -1.61
C ALA A 99 0.25 2.84 -0.60
N LYS A 100 -0.82 2.93 0.21
CA LYS A 100 -0.92 3.88 1.32
C LYS A 100 0.16 3.62 2.38
N TYR A 101 0.39 2.35 2.76
CA TYR A 101 1.40 1.98 3.75
C TYR A 101 2.78 2.47 3.33
N PHE A 102 3.26 2.06 2.16
CA PHE A 102 4.59 2.42 1.68
C PHE A 102 4.76 3.92 1.46
N THR A 103 3.71 4.62 1.00
CA THR A 103 3.76 6.08 0.83
C THR A 103 3.88 6.80 2.17
N LEU A 104 3.13 6.37 3.20
CA LEU A 104 3.20 6.97 4.54
C LEU A 104 4.53 6.70 5.22
N THR A 105 5.09 5.50 5.07
CA THR A 105 6.43 5.19 5.59
C THR A 105 7.51 6.01 4.88
N SER A 106 7.37 6.23 3.58
CA SER A 106 8.24 7.13 2.81
C SER A 106 8.05 8.62 3.15
N LEU A 107 6.96 8.99 3.82
CA LEU A 107 6.78 10.33 4.41
C LEU A 107 7.27 10.40 5.86
N GLY A 108 7.92 9.35 6.37
CA GLY A 108 8.47 9.28 7.72
C GLY A 108 7.46 9.01 8.82
N VAL A 109 6.22 8.59 8.49
CA VAL A 109 5.28 8.10 9.52
C VAL A 109 5.84 6.83 10.12
N ASP A 110 5.96 6.78 11.46
CA ASP A 110 6.51 5.63 12.16
C ASP A 110 5.71 4.36 11.81
N GLU A 111 6.42 3.36 11.26
CA GLU A 111 5.86 2.06 10.92
C GLU A 111 5.15 1.36 12.09
N ASN A 112 5.55 1.64 13.34
CA ASN A 112 4.88 1.08 14.51
C ASN A 112 3.46 1.62 14.70
N LYS A 113 3.14 2.78 14.11
CA LYS A 113 1.80 3.36 14.08
C LYS A 113 0.94 2.79 12.97
N LEU A 114 1.52 2.07 12.00
CA LEU A 114 0.83 1.58 10.81
C LEU A 114 0.69 0.05 10.83
N ARG A 115 -0.50 -0.46 10.51
CA ARG A 115 -0.70 -1.90 10.32
C ARG A 115 -1.65 -2.18 9.18
N LEU A 116 -1.31 -3.18 8.38
CA LEU A 116 -2.26 -3.77 7.44
C LEU A 116 -3.20 -4.66 8.22
N MET A 117 -4.50 -4.53 7.97
CA MET A 117 -5.53 -5.25 8.69
C MET A 117 -6.45 -5.99 7.73
N TYR A 118 -6.51 -7.30 7.89
CA TYR A 118 -7.48 -8.14 7.21
C TYR A 118 -8.77 -8.17 8.02
N VAL A 119 -9.87 -7.87 7.35
CA VAL A 119 -11.20 -7.72 7.94
C VAL A 119 -12.25 -8.44 7.09
N ARG A 120 -13.42 -8.68 7.65
CA ARG A 120 -14.63 -9.00 6.89
C ARG A 120 -15.41 -7.70 6.71
N GLN A 121 -15.64 -7.28 5.47
CA GLN A 121 -16.58 -6.21 5.15
C GLN A 121 -18.00 -6.78 5.21
N LEU A 122 -18.77 -6.37 6.21
CA LEU A 122 -20.07 -6.95 6.56
C LEU A 122 -21.19 -6.52 5.61
N THR A 123 -21.08 -5.36 4.97
CA THR A 123 -22.12 -4.85 4.04
C THR A 123 -22.26 -5.72 2.80
N VAL A 124 -21.14 -6.20 2.25
CA VAL A 124 -21.09 -7.12 1.11
C VAL A 124 -20.73 -8.54 1.51
N ASN A 125 -20.47 -8.78 2.80
CA ASN A 125 -20.06 -10.05 3.37
C ASN A 125 -18.88 -10.69 2.59
N GLN A 126 -17.76 -9.96 2.47
CA GLN A 126 -16.57 -10.41 1.76
C GLN A 126 -15.28 -10.11 2.55
N PRO A 127 -14.18 -10.85 2.30
CA PRO A 127 -12.85 -10.43 2.70
C PRO A 127 -12.55 -9.00 2.27
N HIS A 128 -11.79 -8.27 3.09
CA HIS A 128 -11.33 -6.93 2.76
C HIS A 128 -10.01 -6.63 3.47
N MET A 129 -9.23 -5.70 2.93
CA MET A 129 -8.00 -5.23 3.56
C MET A 129 -8.03 -3.70 3.69
N VAL A 130 -7.62 -3.23 4.86
CA VAL A 130 -7.52 -1.80 5.18
C VAL A 130 -6.17 -1.50 5.81
N LEU A 131 -5.76 -0.24 5.75
CA LEU A 131 -4.64 0.26 6.54
C LEU A 131 -5.19 0.90 7.82
N ILE A 132 -4.63 0.56 8.97
CA ILE A 132 -4.97 1.22 10.24
C ILE A 132 -3.79 2.05 10.76
N TYR A 133 -4.11 3.18 11.37
CA TYR A 133 -3.18 4.12 11.98
C TYR A 133 -3.49 4.32 13.46
N PHE A 134 -2.47 4.18 14.31
CA PHE A 134 -2.53 4.48 15.73
C PHE A 134 -1.85 5.81 16.00
N GLU A 135 -2.58 6.79 16.54
CA GLU A 135 -1.96 8.03 17.01
C GLU A 135 -1.06 7.74 18.22
N ASN A 136 -1.58 6.96 19.18
CA ASN A 136 -0.80 6.32 20.24
C ASN A 136 -1.05 4.80 20.27
N PRO A 137 -0.07 3.98 20.74
CA PRO A 137 -0.18 2.52 20.70
C PRO A 137 -1.38 1.89 21.43
N LYS A 138 -2.01 2.61 22.36
CA LYS A 138 -3.15 2.13 23.17
C LYS A 138 -4.49 2.70 22.70
N ASP A 139 -4.50 3.60 21.74
CA ASP A 139 -5.72 4.26 21.27
C ASP A 139 -6.52 3.37 20.32
N VAL A 140 -7.79 3.72 20.16
CA VAL A 140 -8.59 3.18 19.05
C VAL A 140 -8.00 3.71 17.74
N PRO A 141 -7.61 2.84 16.80
CA PRO A 141 -6.96 3.29 15.57
C PRO A 141 -7.95 3.96 14.62
N PHE A 142 -7.42 4.77 13.71
CA PHE A 142 -8.10 5.24 12.51
C PHE A 142 -7.98 4.23 11.38
N VAL A 143 -9.00 4.15 10.54
CA VAL A 143 -9.08 3.25 9.38
C VAL A 143 -8.98 4.07 8.10
N LEU A 144 -8.00 3.71 7.27
CA LEU A 144 -7.83 4.19 5.90
C LEU A 144 -8.30 3.08 4.96
N ASP A 145 -9.38 3.35 4.23
CA ASP A 145 -10.10 2.37 3.43
C ASP A 145 -10.38 2.95 2.03
N ASN A 146 -10.50 2.07 1.04
CA ASN A 146 -10.93 2.40 -0.31
C ASN A 146 -12.46 2.32 -0.49
N PHE A 147 -13.15 1.46 0.29
CA PHE A 147 -14.61 1.33 0.21
C PHE A 147 -15.32 2.54 0.84
N ASN A 148 -14.86 2.96 2.02
CA ASN A 148 -15.26 4.23 2.64
C ASN A 148 -14.04 5.17 2.69
N PRO A 149 -13.98 6.23 1.86
CA PRO A 149 -12.79 7.06 1.76
C PRO A 149 -12.60 7.99 2.97
N LYS A 150 -13.56 8.09 3.89
CA LYS A 150 -13.40 8.88 5.11
C LYS A 150 -12.49 8.16 6.09
N VAL A 151 -11.48 8.86 6.59
CA VAL A 151 -10.65 8.37 7.70
C VAL A 151 -11.47 8.45 8.99
N LEU A 152 -11.82 7.29 9.55
CA LEU A 152 -12.69 7.18 10.72
C LEU A 152 -12.05 6.29 11.78
N LEU A 153 -12.34 6.54 13.05
CA LEU A 153 -12.00 5.62 14.13
C LEU A 153 -12.61 4.23 13.86
N ALA A 154 -11.87 3.17 14.18
CA ALA A 154 -12.32 1.79 14.03
C ALA A 154 -13.63 1.52 14.77
N SER A 155 -13.85 2.17 15.93
CA SER A 155 -15.12 2.09 16.68
C SER A 155 -16.33 2.65 15.93
N LYS A 156 -16.12 3.47 14.90
CA LYS A 156 -17.17 4.00 14.01
C LYS A 156 -17.35 3.18 12.74
N ARG A 157 -16.46 2.21 12.46
CA ARG A 157 -16.51 1.29 11.31
C ARG A 157 -17.17 -0.03 11.70
N ARG A 158 -18.45 0.04 12.09
CA ARG A 158 -19.26 -1.15 12.46
C ARG A 158 -19.50 -2.11 11.30
N ASP A 159 -19.21 -1.67 10.08
CA ASP A 159 -19.22 -2.45 8.85
C ASP A 159 -18.00 -3.37 8.72
N LEU A 160 -16.93 -3.18 9.52
CA LEU A 160 -15.74 -4.00 9.46
C LEU A 160 -15.62 -4.91 10.69
N LYS A 161 -15.49 -6.22 10.46
CA LYS A 161 -15.14 -7.19 11.51
C LYS A 161 -13.65 -7.55 11.41
N PRO A 162 -12.82 -7.20 12.40
CA PRO A 162 -11.39 -7.48 12.37
C PRO A 162 -11.11 -8.98 12.46
N ILE A 163 -10.12 -9.47 11.70
CA ILE A 163 -9.68 -10.87 11.73
C ILE A 163 -8.23 -10.94 12.24
N TYR A 164 -7.29 -10.27 11.56
CA TYR A 164 -5.92 -10.13 12.04
C TYR A 164 -5.26 -8.86 11.48
N SER A 165 -4.21 -8.37 12.13
CA SER A 165 -3.36 -7.30 11.62
C SER A 165 -1.88 -7.70 11.66
N PHE A 166 -1.08 -7.07 10.80
CA PHE A 166 0.37 -7.28 10.75
C PHE A 166 1.07 -5.98 10.33
N ASN A 167 2.34 -5.85 10.73
CA ASN A 167 3.22 -4.79 10.28
C ASN A 167 4.27 -5.36 9.29
N ALA A 168 4.73 -4.53 8.35
CA ALA A 168 5.80 -4.95 7.43
C ALA A 168 7.08 -5.30 8.18
N GLN A 169 7.46 -4.45 9.14
CA GLN A 169 8.70 -4.59 9.90
C GLN A 169 8.74 -5.87 10.74
N GLY A 170 7.63 -6.27 11.38
CA GLY A 170 7.59 -7.51 12.16
C GLY A 170 7.68 -8.75 11.28
N LEU A 171 7.08 -8.72 10.08
CA LEU A 171 7.25 -9.78 9.10
C LEU A 171 8.68 -9.84 8.55
N TRP A 172 9.27 -8.70 8.23
CA TRP A 172 10.64 -8.61 7.72
C TRP A 172 11.68 -9.05 8.76
N MET A 173 11.54 -8.62 10.02
CA MET A 173 12.39 -9.08 11.12
C MET A 173 12.22 -10.57 11.41
N ALA A 174 11.01 -11.12 11.32
CA ALA A 174 10.77 -12.56 11.48
C ALA A 174 11.46 -13.38 10.38
N LYS A 175 11.45 -12.88 9.14
CA LYS A 175 12.19 -13.46 8.01
C LYS A 175 13.70 -13.37 8.22
N ALA A 176 14.24 -12.19 8.55
CA ALA A 176 15.68 -11.96 8.74
C ALA A 176 16.27 -12.80 9.87
N LYS A 177 15.49 -13.08 10.92
CA LYS A 177 15.91 -13.94 12.05
C LYS A 177 15.76 -15.45 11.78
N GLY A 178 15.37 -15.87 10.58
CA GLY A 178 15.11 -17.29 10.27
C GLY A 178 13.92 -17.88 11.04
N LEU A 179 13.09 -17.03 11.67
CA LEU A 179 11.93 -17.43 12.47
C LEU A 179 10.68 -17.72 11.61
N GLY A 180 10.83 -17.81 10.28
CA GLY A 180 9.75 -18.07 9.32
C GLY A 180 8.95 -19.37 9.55
N ARG A 181 9.40 -20.26 10.45
CA ARG A 181 8.64 -21.43 10.92
C ARG A 181 7.73 -21.19 12.14
N LYS A 182 7.92 -20.11 12.91
CA LYS A 182 7.17 -19.85 14.17
C LYS A 182 6.03 -18.83 14.04
N VAL A 183 6.05 -17.95 13.05
CA VAL A 183 4.85 -17.16 12.70
C VAL A 183 3.91 -18.11 11.96
N LYS A 184 2.68 -18.32 12.46
CA LYS A 184 1.68 -19.14 11.75
C LYS A 184 1.63 -18.67 10.30
N ASN A 185 1.94 -19.57 9.37
CA ASN A 185 2.06 -19.27 7.96
C ASN A 185 0.66 -18.93 7.39
N SER A 186 0.24 -17.67 7.49
CA SER A 186 -1.02 -17.19 6.95
C SER A 186 -0.82 -16.72 5.51
N ARG A 187 -1.87 -16.78 4.68
CA ARG A 187 -1.79 -16.39 3.27
C ARG A 187 -1.25 -14.96 3.08
N GLY A 188 -1.64 -14.04 3.96
CA GLY A 188 -1.14 -12.66 3.95
C GLY A 188 0.38 -12.56 4.19
N VAL A 189 0.96 -13.42 5.03
CA VAL A 189 2.41 -13.43 5.28
C VAL A 189 3.17 -13.91 4.05
N SER A 190 2.68 -14.94 3.35
CA SER A 190 3.30 -15.41 2.11
C SER A 190 3.17 -14.38 0.97
N ALA A 191 2.00 -13.75 0.82
CA ALA A 191 1.76 -12.73 -0.21
C ALA A 191 2.65 -11.50 0.03
N TRP A 192 2.75 -11.03 1.28
CA TRP A 192 3.64 -9.96 1.68
C TRP A 192 5.12 -10.27 1.36
N ASN A 193 5.59 -11.46 1.72
CA ASN A 193 6.98 -11.86 1.45
C ASN A 193 7.30 -11.86 -0.06
N ASN A 194 6.36 -12.35 -0.87
CA ASN A 194 6.48 -12.34 -2.33
C ASN A 194 6.50 -10.90 -2.87
N LEU A 195 5.62 -10.02 -2.38
CA LEU A 195 5.60 -8.61 -2.76
C LEU A 195 6.95 -7.92 -2.47
N VAL A 196 7.48 -8.06 -1.24
CA VAL A 196 8.74 -7.43 -0.85
C VAL A 196 9.90 -7.89 -1.75
N GLN A 197 9.98 -9.19 -2.08
CA GLN A 197 10.99 -9.70 -3.00
C GLN A 197 10.87 -9.10 -4.41
N ARG A 198 9.66 -8.80 -4.88
CA ARG A 198 9.47 -8.16 -6.20
C ARG A 198 9.87 -6.69 -6.18
N ILE A 199 9.58 -5.97 -5.09
CA ILE A 199 10.01 -4.58 -4.89
C ILE A 199 11.54 -4.51 -4.84
N GLU A 200 12.20 -5.35 -4.03
CA GLU A 200 13.67 -5.42 -3.93
C GLU A 200 14.33 -5.77 -5.27
N GLY A 201 13.67 -6.61 -6.08
CA GLY A 201 14.13 -6.99 -7.41
C GLY A 201 13.79 -6.00 -8.53
N GLY A 202 13.10 -4.88 -8.25
CA GLY A 202 12.72 -3.87 -9.26
C GLY A 202 11.80 -4.40 -10.38
N LYS A 203 11.05 -5.48 -10.11
CA LYS A 203 10.18 -6.13 -11.10
C LYS A 203 8.82 -5.41 -11.16
N MET A 204 8.42 -4.99 -12.36
CA MET A 204 7.07 -4.51 -12.66
C MET A 204 6.35 -5.58 -13.49
N GLN A 205 5.17 -6.02 -13.09
CA GLN A 205 4.42 -7.01 -13.84
C GLN A 205 3.60 -6.37 -14.98
N THR A 206 3.70 -6.95 -16.17
CA THR A 206 2.85 -6.60 -17.32
C THR A 206 1.59 -7.48 -17.35
N PHE A 207 0.63 -7.16 -18.23
CA PHE A 207 -0.51 -8.06 -18.44
C PHE A 207 0.06 -9.35 -19.07
N ALA A 208 -0.41 -10.52 -18.65
CA ALA A 208 -0.29 -11.68 -19.50
C ALA A 208 -1.16 -11.40 -20.72
N SER A 209 -0.58 -11.32 -21.92
CA SER A 209 -1.34 -11.23 -23.16
C SER A 209 -2.41 -12.31 -23.11
N VAL A 210 -3.68 -11.90 -23.05
CA VAL A 210 -4.78 -12.82 -23.31
C VAL A 210 -4.70 -13.07 -24.80
N ASN A 211 -4.14 -14.22 -25.18
CA ASN A 211 -4.43 -14.79 -26.49
C ASN A 211 -5.90 -15.18 -26.52
#